data_AF-A0A150KW06-F1
#
_entry.id   AF-A0A150KW06-F1
#
_cell.length_a   1.000
_cell.length_b   1.000
_cell.length_c   1.000
_cell.angle_alpha   90.00
_cell.angle_beta   90.00
_cell.angle_gamma   90.00
#
_symmetry.space_group_name_H-M   'P 1'
#
loop_
_entity.id
_entity.type
_entity.pdbx_description
1 polymer ?
#
loop_
_entity_poly.entity_id
_entity_poly.type
_entity_poly.pdbx_seq_one_letter_code
_entity_poly.pdbx_strand_id
1 'polypeptide(L)'
;MNHGKLSQPLILTGNTILDKIRNLEVYFSNLFMKKNKRPQYNGKFIFFDMNKLYNGIQLMFPERFMHICSIEDKPIYTIFPCNNDEAYYLCQNKCVHTNALSEFKKINRSECLYRMARIHWIPEIIQLANNSDPDIKTWTKPEKDSKGNRIYKHYIRYESGMVDYVVILKEERKQGQVYMYKFLTGFPVFLKRNKIEFDKDYQKYANKKGTIHT
;
A
#
# COMPACT_ATOMS: atom_id res chain seq x y z
N MET A 1 -9.75 -10.73 15.40
CA MET A 1 -8.29 -10.47 15.48
C MET A 1 -8.06 -9.08 16.08
N ASN A 2 -6.95 -8.84 16.77
CA ASN A 2 -6.61 -7.51 17.27
C ASN A 2 -5.88 -6.72 16.15
N HIS A 3 -6.50 -5.65 15.67
CA HIS A 3 -5.97 -4.74 14.64
C HIS A 3 -5.45 -3.42 15.21
N GLY A 4 -5.35 -3.32 16.55
CA GLY A 4 -5.07 -2.10 17.27
C GLY A 4 -6.15 -1.05 16.99
N LYS A 5 -5.73 0.11 16.48
CA LYS A 5 -6.59 1.27 16.18
C LYS A 5 -7.20 1.26 14.79
N LEU A 6 -6.88 0.27 13.94
CA LEU A 6 -7.45 0.15 12.60
C LEU A 6 -8.80 -0.55 12.65
N SER A 7 -9.68 -0.18 11.72
CA SER A 7 -11.01 -0.79 11.64
C SER A 7 -10.96 -2.23 11.10
N GLN A 8 -12.07 -2.96 11.22
CA GLN A 8 -12.12 -4.36 10.78
C GLN A 8 -11.97 -4.46 9.24
N PRO A 9 -11.33 -5.53 8.73
CA PRO A 9 -11.28 -5.79 7.29
C PRO A 9 -12.66 -5.70 6.62
N LEU A 10 -12.72 -5.10 5.44
CA LEU A 10 -13.96 -4.97 4.67
C LEU A 10 -14.49 -6.34 4.26
N ILE A 11 -15.80 -6.49 4.37
CA ILE A 11 -16.54 -7.56 3.69
C ILE A 11 -16.63 -7.17 2.20
N LEU A 12 -16.02 -7.97 1.34
CA LEU A 12 -15.98 -7.70 -0.10
C LEU A 12 -17.30 -8.13 -0.76
N THR A 13 -18.11 -7.16 -1.16
CA THR A 13 -19.45 -7.36 -1.75
C THR A 13 -19.38 -7.61 -3.26
N GLY A 14 -20.16 -8.58 -3.74
CA GLY A 14 -20.26 -8.92 -5.17
C GLY A 14 -20.39 -10.43 -5.37
N ASN A 15 -21.07 -10.81 -6.45
CA ASN A 15 -21.35 -12.22 -6.76
C ASN A 15 -20.10 -12.93 -7.31
N THR A 16 -19.33 -12.24 -8.15
CA THR A 16 -18.07 -12.73 -8.70
C THR A 16 -16.87 -12.00 -8.11
N ILE A 17 -15.66 -12.56 -8.26
CA ILE A 17 -14.40 -11.89 -7.90
C ILE A 17 -14.26 -10.55 -8.64
N LEU A 18 -14.68 -10.50 -9.90
CA LEU A 18 -14.60 -9.29 -10.72
C LEU A 18 -15.56 -8.20 -10.20
N ASP A 19 -16.76 -8.57 -9.77
CA ASP A 19 -17.70 -7.63 -9.15
C ASP A 19 -17.15 -7.07 -7.84
N LYS A 20 -16.53 -7.93 -7.01
CA LYS A 20 -15.86 -7.50 -5.78
C LYS A 20 -14.77 -6.47 -6.07
N ILE A 21 -13.96 -6.70 -7.10
CA ILE A 21 -12.89 -5.77 -7.51
C ILE A 21 -13.48 -4.45 -8.04
N ARG A 22 -14.52 -4.49 -8.88
CA ARG A 22 -15.19 -3.28 -9.38
C ARG A 22 -15.78 -2.44 -8.25
N ASN A 23 -16.52 -3.07 -7.34
CA ASN A 23 -17.10 -2.40 -6.19
C ASN A 23 -16.01 -1.78 -5.30
N LEU A 24 -14.91 -2.49 -5.10
CA LEU A 24 -13.78 -2.01 -4.33
C LEU A 24 -13.04 -0.85 -5.03
N GLU A 25 -12.91 -0.88 -6.35
CA GLU A 25 -12.31 0.21 -7.12
C GLU A 25 -13.14 1.49 -6.97
N VAL A 26 -14.47 1.40 -7.09
CA VAL A 26 -15.37 2.54 -6.88
C VAL A 26 -15.23 3.08 -5.45
N TYR A 27 -15.21 2.19 -4.45
CA TYR A 27 -14.98 2.58 -3.06
C TYR A 27 -13.63 3.29 -2.89
N PHE A 28 -12.56 2.71 -3.40
CA PHE A 28 -11.20 3.24 -3.27
C PHE A 28 -11.02 4.58 -3.99
N SER A 29 -11.52 4.70 -5.21
CA SER A 29 -11.51 5.93 -5.99
C SER A 29 -12.25 7.04 -5.25
N ASN A 30 -13.34 6.73 -4.54
CA ASN A 30 -14.02 7.71 -3.69
C ASN A 30 -13.18 8.19 -2.48
N LEU A 31 -12.25 7.39 -1.97
CA LEU A 31 -11.33 7.79 -0.89
C LEU A 31 -10.30 8.82 -1.38
N PHE A 32 -9.80 8.66 -2.61
CA PHE A 32 -8.72 9.51 -3.13
C PHE A 32 -9.18 10.61 -4.08
N MET A 33 -10.36 10.53 -4.69
CA MET A 33 -10.80 11.49 -5.72
C MET A 33 -11.73 12.58 -5.17
N LYS A 34 -12.49 12.32 -4.10
CA LYS A 34 -13.35 13.33 -3.50
C LYS A 34 -12.51 14.33 -2.71
N LYS A 35 -12.50 15.59 -3.15
CA LYS A 35 -11.65 16.67 -2.59
C LYS A 35 -11.74 16.78 -1.05
N ASN A 36 -12.93 16.60 -0.49
CA ASN A 36 -13.19 16.66 0.96
C ASN A 36 -12.84 15.38 1.73
N LYS A 37 -12.63 14.25 1.05
CA LYS A 37 -12.25 12.96 1.66
C LYS A 37 -10.79 12.59 1.43
N ARG A 38 -10.13 13.24 0.47
CA ARG A 38 -8.77 12.92 0.07
C ARG A 38 -7.82 13.08 1.26
N PRO A 39 -7.08 12.01 1.64
CA PRO A 39 -6.15 12.09 2.74
C PRO A 39 -5.02 13.09 2.43
N GLN A 40 -4.63 13.84 3.45
CA GLN A 40 -3.44 14.69 3.43
C GLN A 40 -2.42 14.08 4.38
N TYR A 41 -1.15 14.30 4.09
CA TYR A 41 -0.06 13.93 5.00
C TYR A 41 0.80 15.14 5.30
N ASN A 42 0.96 15.47 6.59
CA ASN A 42 1.62 16.67 7.08
C ASN A 42 1.15 17.96 6.37
N GLY A 43 -0.18 18.09 6.20
CA GLY A 43 -0.82 19.23 5.52
C GLY A 43 -0.53 19.31 4.02
N LYS A 44 0.08 18.28 3.42
CA LYS A 44 0.34 18.21 1.97
C LYS A 44 -0.61 17.23 1.31
N PHE A 45 -0.99 17.60 0.09
CA PHE A 45 -1.86 16.81 -0.76
C PHE A 45 -1.23 15.48 -1.18
N ILE A 46 -2.03 14.40 -1.23
CA ILE A 46 -1.62 13.12 -1.79
C ILE A 46 -2.32 12.93 -3.14
N PHE A 47 -1.54 12.97 -4.22
CA PHE A 47 -1.97 12.71 -5.58
C PHE A 47 -2.03 11.19 -5.86
N PHE A 48 -3.17 10.72 -6.34
CA PHE A 48 -3.32 9.37 -6.87
C PHE A 48 -3.53 9.44 -8.39
N ASP A 49 -2.72 8.69 -9.12
CA ASP A 49 -2.70 8.71 -10.58
C ASP A 49 -3.63 7.63 -11.16
N MET A 50 -4.89 8.02 -11.41
CA MET A 50 -5.93 7.13 -11.95
C MET A 50 -5.67 6.71 -13.40
N ASN A 51 -4.98 7.57 -14.16
CA ASN A 51 -4.85 7.45 -15.61
C ASN A 51 -3.47 6.92 -16.03
N LYS A 52 -2.71 6.38 -15.08
CA LYS A 52 -1.38 5.87 -15.36
C LYS A 52 -1.46 4.66 -16.29
N LEU A 53 -0.90 4.81 -17.49
CA LEU A 53 -0.73 3.72 -18.44
C LEU A 53 0.33 2.72 -17.95
N TYR A 54 0.07 1.44 -18.17
CA TYR A 54 1.03 0.37 -17.95
C TYR A 54 1.63 -0.04 -19.29
N ASN A 55 2.94 0.19 -19.49
CA ASN A 55 3.63 -0.06 -20.76
C ASN A 55 2.90 0.55 -21.98
N GLY A 56 2.34 1.75 -21.82
CA GLY A 56 1.58 2.45 -22.87
C GLY A 56 0.13 2.00 -23.04
N ILE A 57 -0.34 1.02 -22.24
CA ILE A 57 -1.68 0.44 -22.35
C ILE A 57 -2.55 0.89 -21.17
N GLN A 58 -3.79 1.26 -21.45
CA GLN A 58 -4.80 1.50 -20.43
C GLN A 58 -5.31 0.16 -19.89
N LEU A 59 -5.20 -0.04 -18.59
CA LEU A 59 -5.72 -1.22 -17.90
C LEU A 59 -7.21 -1.04 -17.55
N MET A 60 -7.90 -2.16 -17.28
CA MET A 60 -9.30 -2.15 -16.84
C MET A 60 -9.49 -1.36 -15.53
N PHE A 61 -8.51 -1.44 -14.63
CA PHE A 61 -8.47 -0.68 -13.39
C PHE A 61 -7.16 0.11 -13.30
N PRO A 62 -7.08 1.20 -12.53
CA PRO A 62 -5.85 1.96 -12.35
C PRO A 62 -4.68 1.06 -11.91
N GLU A 63 -3.51 1.19 -12.54
CA GLU A 63 -2.34 0.33 -12.25
C GLU A 63 -2.00 0.29 -10.76
N ARG A 64 -2.05 1.46 -10.10
CA ARG A 64 -1.77 1.56 -8.66
C ARG A 64 -2.81 0.85 -7.81
N PHE A 65 -4.09 0.91 -8.18
CA PHE A 65 -5.14 0.15 -7.48
C PHE A 65 -4.90 -1.35 -7.63
N MET A 66 -4.59 -1.80 -8.85
CA MET A 66 -4.25 -3.21 -9.09
C MET A 66 -3.03 -3.65 -8.28
N HIS A 67 -1.99 -2.82 -8.18
CA HIS A 67 -0.81 -3.10 -7.37
C HIS A 67 -1.13 -3.26 -5.87
N ILE A 68 -2.08 -2.48 -5.35
CA ILE A 68 -2.54 -2.55 -3.95
C ILE A 68 -3.34 -3.83 -3.70
N CYS A 69 -4.18 -4.24 -4.65
CA CYS A 69 -5.11 -5.36 -4.51
C CYS A 69 -4.55 -6.74 -4.91
N SER A 70 -3.26 -6.82 -5.26
CA SER A 70 -2.65 -8.03 -5.80
C SER A 70 -1.31 -8.34 -5.16
N ILE A 71 -0.81 -9.55 -5.38
CA ILE A 71 0.54 -9.97 -5.01
C ILE A 71 1.36 -10.22 -6.27
N GLU A 72 2.67 -10.04 -6.16
CA GLU A 72 3.61 -10.41 -7.23
C GLU A 72 3.66 -11.92 -7.37
N ASP A 73 3.83 -12.38 -8.61
CA ASP A 73 4.14 -13.79 -8.89
C ASP A 73 5.58 -14.10 -8.48
N LYS A 74 5.76 -14.39 -7.18
CA LYS A 74 7.04 -14.84 -6.63
C LYS A 74 6.80 -16.00 -5.67
N PRO A 75 7.61 -17.07 -5.73
CA PRO A 75 7.52 -18.20 -4.81
C PRO A 75 8.10 -17.80 -3.46
N ILE A 76 7.28 -17.28 -2.54
CA ILE A 76 7.82 -16.75 -1.26
C ILE A 76 7.05 -17.21 -0.03
N TYR A 77 5.88 -17.84 -0.16
CA TYR A 77 5.06 -18.17 1.02
C TYR A 77 5.15 -19.65 1.35
N THR A 78 5.94 -19.98 2.39
CA THR A 78 5.85 -21.29 3.06
C THR A 78 4.52 -21.42 3.82
N ILE A 79 3.97 -20.30 4.30
CA ILE A 79 2.67 -20.21 4.97
C ILE A 79 1.93 -19.00 4.40
N PHE A 80 0.64 -19.16 4.10
CA PHE A 80 -0.17 -18.06 3.59
C PHE A 80 -0.40 -17.00 4.66
N PRO A 81 -0.17 -15.70 4.37
CA PRO A 81 -0.44 -14.61 5.31
C PRO A 81 -1.89 -14.57 5.79
N CYS A 82 -2.82 -15.07 4.99
CA CYS A 82 -4.24 -15.11 5.26
C CYS A 82 -4.71 -16.41 5.93
N ASN A 83 -3.84 -17.36 6.30
CA ASN A 83 -4.23 -18.72 6.70
C ASN A 83 -5.34 -18.80 7.78
N ASN A 84 -5.42 -17.80 8.66
CA ASN A 84 -6.44 -17.73 9.73
C ASN A 84 -7.46 -16.60 9.49
N ASP A 85 -7.61 -16.15 8.25
CA ASP A 85 -8.47 -15.04 7.83
C ASP A 85 -9.51 -15.55 6.83
N GLU A 86 -10.71 -14.97 6.86
CA GLU A 86 -11.80 -15.33 5.96
C GLU A 86 -11.38 -15.27 4.47
N ALA A 87 -10.50 -14.32 4.14
CA ALA A 87 -9.96 -14.17 2.79
C ALA A 87 -9.24 -15.43 2.28
N TYR A 88 -8.70 -16.29 3.14
CA TYR A 88 -8.10 -17.56 2.71
C TYR A 88 -9.13 -18.54 2.22
N TYR A 89 -10.23 -18.71 2.95
CA TYR A 89 -11.30 -19.65 2.61
C TYR A 89 -12.07 -19.21 1.37
N LEU A 90 -12.24 -17.90 1.19
CA LEU A 90 -12.90 -17.33 0.01
C LEU A 90 -12.00 -17.26 -1.24
N CYS A 91 -10.68 -17.40 -1.10
CA CYS A 91 -9.74 -17.29 -2.20
C CYS A 91 -9.62 -18.61 -2.98
N GLN A 92 -10.17 -18.64 -4.18
CA GLN A 92 -10.01 -19.76 -5.12
C GLN A 92 -8.64 -19.77 -5.80
N ASN A 93 -8.04 -18.58 -6.02
CA ASN A 93 -6.77 -18.42 -6.71
C ASN A 93 -5.58 -19.01 -5.95
N LYS A 94 -5.64 -19.05 -4.61
CA LYS A 94 -4.57 -19.54 -3.70
C LYS A 94 -3.18 -19.00 -4.06
N CYS A 95 -3.12 -17.75 -4.51
CA CYS A 95 -1.90 -17.06 -4.91
C CYS A 95 -1.18 -17.69 -6.12
N VAL A 96 -1.87 -18.50 -6.93
CA VAL A 96 -1.30 -19.18 -8.10
C VAL A 96 -1.47 -18.31 -9.35
N HIS A 97 -0.37 -17.82 -9.92
CA HIS A 97 -0.45 -16.85 -11.03
C HIS A 97 -1.21 -17.34 -12.27
N THR A 98 -1.10 -18.63 -12.61
CA THR A 98 -1.85 -19.22 -13.73
C THR A 98 -3.36 -19.20 -13.53
N ASN A 99 -3.84 -19.09 -12.29
CA ASN A 99 -5.27 -19.01 -11.95
C ASN A 99 -5.79 -17.57 -11.85
N ALA A 100 -4.90 -16.57 -11.88
CA ALA A 100 -5.28 -15.17 -11.74
C ALA A 100 -6.16 -14.67 -12.91
N LEU A 101 -6.93 -13.62 -12.63
CA LEU A 101 -7.69 -12.90 -13.66
C LEU A 101 -6.75 -12.32 -14.72
N SER A 102 -7.23 -12.27 -15.96
CA SER A 102 -6.43 -11.88 -17.14
C SER A 102 -5.77 -10.51 -16.98
N GLU A 103 -6.45 -9.59 -16.32
CA GLU A 103 -6.00 -8.22 -16.08
C GLU A 103 -4.79 -8.18 -15.13
N PHE A 104 -4.78 -9.02 -14.10
CA PHE A 104 -3.66 -9.12 -13.16
C PHE A 104 -2.48 -9.86 -13.78
N LYS A 105 -2.74 -10.84 -14.66
CA LYS A 105 -1.70 -11.50 -15.45
C LYS A 105 -0.90 -10.53 -16.32
N LYS A 106 -1.57 -9.55 -16.95
CA LYS A 106 -0.92 -8.51 -17.77
C LYS A 106 0.16 -7.71 -17.03
N ILE A 107 0.07 -7.62 -15.70
CA ILE A 107 1.04 -6.91 -14.85
C ILE A 107 1.92 -7.85 -14.01
N ASN A 108 1.94 -9.16 -14.34
CA ASN A 108 2.66 -10.21 -13.62
C ASN A 108 2.26 -10.32 -12.13
N ARG A 109 0.95 -10.28 -11.86
CA ARG A 109 0.40 -10.31 -10.50
C ARG A 109 -0.83 -11.21 -10.42
N SER A 110 -1.24 -11.46 -9.18
CA SER A 110 -2.41 -12.27 -8.84
C SER A 110 -3.30 -11.51 -7.87
N GLU A 111 -4.60 -11.43 -8.13
CA GLU A 111 -5.55 -10.77 -7.23
C GLU A 111 -5.56 -11.41 -5.83
N CYS A 112 -5.68 -10.58 -4.79
CA CYS A 112 -5.52 -11.00 -3.40
C CYS A 112 -6.61 -10.41 -2.50
N LEU A 113 -7.58 -11.25 -2.12
CA LEU A 113 -8.70 -10.87 -1.23
C LEU A 113 -8.23 -10.29 0.11
N TYR A 114 -7.14 -10.84 0.67
CA TYR A 114 -6.59 -10.38 1.94
C TYR A 114 -6.11 -8.92 1.88
N ARG A 115 -5.46 -8.53 0.78
CA ARG A 115 -5.03 -7.14 0.54
C ARG A 115 -6.21 -6.23 0.23
N MET A 116 -7.17 -6.71 -0.57
CA MET A 116 -8.39 -5.99 -0.94
C MET A 116 -9.21 -5.58 0.29
N ALA A 117 -9.47 -6.50 1.21
CA ALA A 117 -10.25 -6.23 2.42
C ALA A 117 -9.63 -5.12 3.30
N ARG A 118 -8.32 -4.88 3.17
CA ARG A 118 -7.54 -3.95 4.00
C ARG A 118 -7.17 -2.65 3.28
N ILE A 119 -7.78 -2.38 2.12
CA ILE A 119 -7.43 -1.19 1.34
C ILE A 119 -7.80 0.12 2.05
N HIS A 120 -8.88 0.09 2.84
CA HIS A 120 -9.38 1.22 3.61
C HIS A 120 -8.46 1.62 4.78
N TRP A 121 -7.52 0.76 5.19
CA TRP A 121 -6.53 1.12 6.21
C TRP A 121 -5.54 2.18 5.74
N ILE A 122 -5.40 2.41 4.43
CA ILE A 122 -4.48 3.41 3.90
C ILE A 122 -4.78 4.82 4.45
N PRO A 123 -5.99 5.39 4.32
CA PRO A 123 -6.32 6.68 4.92
C PRO A 123 -6.27 6.67 6.45
N GLU A 124 -6.64 5.57 7.11
CA GLU A 124 -6.56 5.45 8.58
C GLU A 124 -5.12 5.57 9.08
N ILE A 125 -4.18 4.86 8.45
CA ILE A 125 -2.76 4.91 8.76
C ILE A 125 -2.18 6.30 8.52
N ILE A 126 -2.58 6.97 7.44
CA ILE A 126 -2.17 8.35 7.17
C ILE A 126 -2.68 9.29 8.28
N GLN A 127 -3.92 9.10 8.74
CA GLN A 127 -4.49 9.89 9.84
C GLN A 127 -3.76 9.67 11.16
N LEU A 128 -3.48 8.41 11.51
CA LEU A 128 -2.66 8.06 12.69
C LEU A 128 -1.27 8.71 12.61
N ALA A 129 -0.65 8.72 11.43
CA ALA A 129 0.64 9.35 11.22
C ALA A 129 0.61 10.87 11.44
N ASN A 130 -0.43 11.56 10.93
CA ASN A 130 -0.61 13.00 11.17
C ASN A 130 -0.82 13.32 12.66
N ASN A 131 -1.42 12.39 13.40
CA ASN A 131 -1.65 12.52 14.85
C ASN A 131 -0.44 12.10 15.69
N SER A 132 0.71 11.80 15.07
CA SER A 132 1.92 11.33 15.76
C SER A 132 1.68 10.09 16.62
N ASP A 133 0.85 9.16 16.14
CA ASP A 133 0.52 7.95 16.87
C ASP A 133 1.79 7.09 17.16
N PRO A 134 1.97 6.56 18.39
CA PRO A 134 3.18 5.82 18.76
C PRO A 134 3.36 4.51 18.00
N ASP A 135 2.30 3.95 17.41
CA ASP A 135 2.36 2.73 16.61
C ASP A 135 2.80 3.02 15.15
N ILE A 136 3.07 4.28 14.82
CA ILE A 136 3.51 4.72 13.49
C ILE A 136 5.01 5.00 13.47
N LYS A 137 5.70 4.39 12.51
CA LYS A 137 7.08 4.72 12.12
C LYS A 137 7.07 5.41 10.76
N THR A 138 7.80 6.51 10.64
CA THR A 138 7.96 7.24 9.37
C THR A 138 9.43 7.48 9.03
N TRP A 139 9.78 7.34 7.75
CA TRP A 139 11.13 7.63 7.25
C TRP A 139 11.12 7.99 5.77
N THR A 140 12.13 8.74 5.33
CA THR A 140 12.36 9.05 3.91
C THR A 140 13.63 8.36 3.41
N LYS A 141 13.52 7.64 2.30
CA LYS A 141 14.63 6.97 1.61
C LYS A 141 14.88 7.64 0.25
N PRO A 142 16.09 8.17 0.00
CA PRO A 142 16.47 8.61 -1.34
C PRO A 142 16.76 7.39 -2.23
N GLU A 143 16.22 7.39 -3.44
CA GLU A 143 16.42 6.35 -4.46
C GLU A 143 16.66 6.98 -5.82
N LYS A 144 17.04 6.18 -6.82
CA LYS A 144 17.09 6.61 -8.22
C LYS A 144 15.91 6.00 -8.98
N ASP A 145 15.25 6.78 -9.82
CA ASP A 145 14.29 6.25 -10.78
C ASP A 145 15.00 5.55 -11.96
N SER A 146 14.23 5.00 -12.90
CA SER A 146 14.77 4.32 -14.09
C SER A 146 15.59 5.22 -15.01
N LYS A 147 15.45 6.55 -14.87
CA LYS A 147 16.22 7.56 -15.63
C LYS A 147 17.43 8.07 -14.83
N GLY A 148 17.69 7.50 -13.65
CA GLY A 148 18.79 7.89 -12.77
C GLY A 148 18.51 9.14 -11.92
N ASN A 149 17.31 9.72 -12.00
CA ASN A 149 16.95 10.90 -11.23
C ASN A 149 16.74 10.54 -9.76
N ARG A 150 17.21 11.41 -8.87
CA ARG A 150 16.99 11.23 -7.43
C ARG A 150 15.52 11.46 -7.09
N ILE A 151 14.89 10.43 -6.54
CA ILE A 151 13.55 10.48 -5.97
C ILE A 151 13.62 10.23 -4.47
N TYR A 152 12.59 10.66 -3.75
CA TYR A 152 12.49 10.44 -2.30
C TYR A 152 11.20 9.69 -2.02
N LYS A 153 11.33 8.45 -1.51
CA LYS A 153 10.19 7.67 -1.06
C LYS A 153 9.98 7.90 0.43
N HIS A 154 8.77 8.26 0.79
CA HIS A 154 8.35 8.45 2.17
C HIS A 154 7.50 7.25 2.60
N TYR A 155 7.90 6.62 3.69
CA TYR A 155 7.27 5.41 4.23
C TYR A 155 6.53 5.77 5.50
N ILE A 156 5.31 5.26 5.63
CA ILE A 156 4.45 5.38 6.80
C ILE A 156 4.04 3.97 7.17
N ARG A 157 4.60 3.42 8.25
CA ARG A 157 4.38 2.03 8.67
C ARG A 157 3.67 2.00 10.00
N TYR A 158 2.56 1.28 10.04
CA TYR A 158 1.82 0.97 11.25
C TYR A 158 2.19 -0.42 11.74
N GLU A 159 2.59 -0.53 13.00
CA GLU A 159 2.89 -1.79 13.67
C GLU A 159 2.19 -1.85 15.01
N SER A 160 1.09 -2.60 15.10
CA SER A 160 0.35 -2.79 16.35
C SER A 160 -0.39 -4.12 16.34
N GLY A 161 -0.31 -4.86 17.45
CA GLY A 161 -0.89 -6.19 17.58
C GLY A 161 -0.37 -7.14 16.50
N MET A 162 -1.30 -7.70 15.71
CA MET A 162 -0.98 -8.62 14.60
C MET A 162 -0.84 -7.90 13.25
N VAL A 163 -0.94 -6.58 13.23
CA VAL A 163 -0.91 -5.80 11.98
C VAL A 163 0.45 -5.15 11.80
N ASP A 164 1.02 -5.40 10.63
CA ASP A 164 2.16 -4.70 10.08
C ASP A 164 1.74 -4.23 8.68
N TYR A 165 1.63 -2.93 8.47
CA TYR A 165 1.13 -2.36 7.22
C TYR A 165 1.95 -1.13 6.85
N VAL A 166 2.33 -1.02 5.58
CA VAL A 166 3.10 0.10 5.07
C VAL A 166 2.35 0.85 3.98
N VAL A 167 2.37 2.18 4.05
CA VAL A 167 1.98 3.10 3.00
C VAL A 167 3.23 3.79 2.48
N ILE A 168 3.40 3.83 1.17
CA ILE A 168 4.57 4.40 0.50
C ILE A 168 4.12 5.52 -0.43
N LEU A 169 4.70 6.69 -0.22
CA LEU A 169 4.50 7.89 -1.01
C LEU A 169 5.82 8.27 -1.69
N LYS A 170 5.74 9.03 -2.79
CA LYS A 170 6.88 9.73 -3.40
C LYS A 170 6.73 11.21 -3.08
N GLU A 171 7.78 11.83 -2.57
CA GLU A 171 7.80 13.28 -2.39
C GLU A 171 7.96 13.98 -3.74
N GLU A 172 7.08 14.94 -4.02
CA GLU A 172 7.25 15.91 -5.10
C GLU A 172 7.72 17.22 -4.49
N ARG A 173 8.90 17.69 -4.93
CA ARG A 173 9.61 18.81 -4.32
C ARG A 173 9.71 19.98 -5.28
N LYS A 174 9.54 21.19 -4.76
CA LYS A 174 9.74 22.47 -5.45
C LYS A 174 10.61 23.33 -4.54
N GLN A 175 11.72 23.87 -5.07
CA GLN A 175 12.69 24.66 -4.28
C GLN A 175 13.16 23.93 -3.00
N GLY A 176 13.41 22.61 -3.10
CA GLY A 176 13.89 21.78 -1.98
C GLY A 176 12.81 21.33 -0.98
N GLN A 177 11.64 21.98 -0.97
CA GLN A 177 10.54 21.67 -0.06
C GLN A 177 9.51 20.74 -0.69
N VAL A 178 8.88 19.88 0.12
CA VAL A 178 7.80 19.00 -0.33
C VAL A 178 6.52 19.84 -0.48
N TYR A 179 5.97 19.89 -1.69
CA TYR A 179 4.71 20.58 -1.97
C TYR A 179 3.53 19.61 -2.09
N MET A 180 3.77 18.38 -2.52
CA MET A 180 2.79 17.30 -2.52
C MET A 180 3.46 15.93 -2.45
N TYR A 181 2.65 14.90 -2.23
CA TYR A 181 3.06 13.50 -2.32
C TYR A 181 2.35 12.84 -3.50
N LYS A 182 3.04 11.97 -4.24
CA LYS A 182 2.42 11.02 -5.17
C LYS A 182 2.28 9.67 -4.48
N PHE A 183 1.07 9.14 -4.41
CA PHE A 183 0.81 7.82 -3.85
C PHE A 183 1.50 6.74 -4.70
N LEU A 184 2.30 5.88 -4.07
CA LEU A 184 2.93 4.75 -4.76
C LEU A 184 2.20 3.44 -4.49
N THR A 185 2.01 3.06 -3.23
CA THR A 185 1.34 1.80 -2.85
C THR A 185 1.04 1.77 -1.36
N GLY A 186 0.15 0.86 -0.95
CA GLY A 186 -0.03 0.45 0.45
C GLY A 186 -0.27 -1.06 0.54
N PHE A 187 0.25 -1.73 1.58
CA PHE A 187 0.02 -3.16 1.80
C PHE A 187 0.40 -3.69 3.18
N PRO A 188 -0.21 -4.82 3.60
CA PRO A 188 0.25 -5.59 4.75
C PRO A 188 1.64 -6.18 4.51
N VAL A 189 2.54 -6.03 5.49
CA VAL A 189 3.91 -6.54 5.46
C VAL A 189 3.94 -7.92 6.11
N PHE A 190 3.85 -8.98 5.30
CA PHE A 190 3.90 -10.36 5.79
C PHE A 190 5.18 -11.11 5.39
N LEU A 191 6.01 -10.54 4.50
CA LEU A 191 7.29 -11.15 4.13
C LEU A 191 8.35 -10.83 5.17
N LYS A 192 8.94 -11.87 5.79
CA LYS A 192 10.04 -11.73 6.77
C LYS A 192 11.16 -10.82 6.25
N ARG A 193 11.56 -10.98 4.99
CA ARG A 193 12.60 -10.13 4.37
C ARG A 193 12.21 -8.66 4.34
N ASN A 194 10.97 -8.34 4.00
CA ASN A 194 10.48 -6.96 3.90
C ASN A 194 10.42 -6.33 5.29
N LYS A 195 9.98 -7.09 6.30
CA LYS A 195 9.99 -6.66 7.70
C LYS A 195 11.41 -6.30 8.16
N ILE A 196 12.37 -7.20 7.96
CA ILE A 196 13.78 -6.96 8.29
C ILE A 196 14.33 -5.73 7.55
N GLU A 197 14.01 -5.58 6.26
CA GLU A 197 14.46 -4.43 5.47
C GLU A 197 13.89 -3.11 6.01
N PHE A 198 12.58 -3.05 6.28
CA PHE A 198 11.94 -1.86 6.81
C PHE A 198 12.42 -1.50 8.21
N ASP A 199 12.67 -2.49 9.07
CA ASP A 199 13.25 -2.27 10.39
C ASP A 199 14.66 -1.65 10.27
N LYS A 200 15.51 -2.22 9.41
CA LYS A 200 16.85 -1.69 9.16
C LYS A 200 16.83 -0.27 8.59
N ASP A 201 15.96 -0.01 7.61
CA ASP A 201 15.82 1.31 6.99
C ASP A 201 15.36 2.37 8.01
N TYR A 202 14.38 2.02 8.84
CA TYR A 202 13.91 2.91 9.91
C TYR A 202 15.00 3.20 10.94
N GLN A 203 15.70 2.17 11.43
CA GLN A 203 16.79 2.35 12.41
C GLN A 203 17.91 3.24 11.86
N LYS A 204 18.31 3.03 10.58
CA LYS A 204 19.30 3.87 9.91
C LYS A 204 18.85 5.33 9.83
N TYR A 205 17.57 5.57 9.58
CA TYR A 205 16.99 6.92 9.54
C TYR A 205 16.94 7.56 10.94
N ALA A 206 16.49 6.82 11.95
CA ALA A 206 16.40 7.28 13.34
C ALA A 206 17.78 7.65 13.89
N ASN A 207 18.80 6.80 13.66
CA ASN A 207 20.17 7.07 14.10
C ASN A 207 20.73 8.36 13.48
N LYS A 208 20.47 8.60 12.19
CA LYS A 208 20.89 9.83 11.51
C LYS A 208 20.20 11.09 12.05
N LYS A 209 18.95 10.99 12.50
CA LYS A 209 18.26 12.10 13.17
C LYS A 209 18.85 12.37 14.56
N GLY A 210 19.21 11.33 15.30
CA GLY A 210 19.84 11.44 16.62
C GLY A 210 21.19 12.15 16.60
N THR A 211 22.00 11.94 15.54
CA THR A 211 23.34 12.57 15.40
C THR A 211 23.29 14.08 15.09
N ILE A 212 22.13 14.64 14.72
CA ILE A 212 22.00 16.08 14.41
C ILE A 212 21.75 16.91 15.70
N HIS A 213 21.55 16.26 16.85
CA HIS A 213 21.25 16.91 18.14
C HIS A 213 22.24 16.58 19.27
N THR A 214 23.48 16.22 18.94
CA THR A 214 24.62 16.11 19.88
C THR A 214 25.78 16.93 19.35
#